data_AF-A0A191YZH2-F1
#
_entry.id   AF-A0A191YZH2-F1
#
_cell.length_a   1.000
_cell.length_b   1.000
_cell.length_c   1.000
_cell.angle_alpha   90.00
_cell.angle_beta   90.00
_cell.angle_gamma   90.00
#
_symmetry.space_group_name_H-M   'P 1'
#
loop_
_entity.id
_entity.type
_entity.pdbx_description
1 polymer ?
#
loop_
_entity_poly.entity_id
_entity_poly.type
_entity_poly.pdbx_seq_one_letter_code
_entity_poly.pdbx_strand_id
1 'polypeptide(L)'
;MLSTGVFLFAIFIYGTLAYIVKRRIYNSLKIERCQSFDWEPGHEWALILSPDFWWAIRFKSRIKSLCAEYSKEKLKTFVTLSNTYNFWFSLAFGVVTLIFASHFPTSYTAHLLLSLAVIRFVSRSLEITYAFVTDAFQDSESTTGLTSKERIILAMKSYVEIYLYSAPAYLIFTKCNDAWAAISLSMNVGTLTNVGQAFGMVGMGFEINMVFIQIFTTLSLVILSLASYLSRSDRIK
;
A
#
# COMPACT_ATOMS: atom_id res chain seq x y z
N MET A 1 12.17 21.09 -0.62
CA MET A 1 10.70 21.20 -0.70
C MET A 1 10.25 20.75 -2.09
N LEU A 2 9.28 19.84 -2.16
CA LEU A 2 8.71 19.39 -3.44
C LEU A 2 7.91 20.52 -4.09
N SER A 3 8.05 20.69 -5.40
CA SER A 3 7.25 21.67 -6.15
C SER A 3 5.79 21.22 -6.20
N THR A 4 4.85 22.09 -5.82
CA THR A 4 3.41 21.80 -5.81
C THR A 4 2.91 21.32 -7.18
N GLY A 5 3.41 21.92 -8.27
CA GLY A 5 3.04 21.51 -9.63
C GLY A 5 3.51 20.09 -9.96
N VAL A 6 4.73 19.72 -9.54
CA VAL A 6 5.28 18.37 -9.73
C VAL A 6 4.50 17.35 -8.92
N PHE A 7 4.11 17.71 -7.69
CA PHE A 7 3.33 16.84 -6.82
C PHE A 7 1.92 16.56 -7.40
N LEU A 8 1.21 17.59 -7.87
CA LEU A 8 -0.09 17.43 -8.51
C LEU A 8 0.00 16.55 -9.77
N PHE A 9 1.00 16.80 -10.62
CA PHE A 9 1.25 15.98 -11.80
C PHE A 9 1.55 14.51 -11.44
N ALA A 10 2.31 14.28 -10.37
CA ALA A 10 2.60 12.95 -9.85
C ALA A 10 1.33 12.19 -9.42
N ILE A 11 0.31 12.87 -8.87
CA ILE A 11 -0.98 12.23 -8.52
C ILE A 11 -1.64 11.61 -9.75
N PHE A 12 -1.72 12.37 -10.85
CA PHE A 12 -2.33 11.88 -12.09
C PHE A 12 -1.53 10.71 -12.71
N ILE A 13 -0.20 10.83 -12.75
CA ILE A 13 0.66 9.75 -13.22
C ILE A 13 0.46 8.50 -12.37
N TYR A 14 0.54 8.63 -11.05
CA TYR A 14 0.43 7.52 -10.13
C TYR A 14 -0.94 6.83 -10.23
N GLY A 15 -2.02 7.61 -10.24
CA GLY A 15 -3.36 7.06 -10.40
C GLY A 15 -3.57 6.33 -11.71
N THR A 16 -2.97 6.83 -12.81
CA THR A 16 -2.99 6.17 -14.11
C THR A 16 -2.21 4.86 -14.09
N LEU A 17 -1.01 4.85 -13.49
CA LEU A 17 -0.21 3.63 -13.35
C LEU A 17 -0.93 2.57 -12.50
N ALA A 18 -1.49 2.97 -11.35
CA ALA A 18 -2.26 2.08 -10.48
C ALA A 18 -3.46 1.47 -11.22
N TYR A 19 -4.17 2.28 -12.01
CA TYR A 19 -5.25 1.80 -12.88
C TYR A 19 -4.77 0.75 -13.88
N ILE A 20 -3.73 1.06 -14.66
CA ILE A 20 -3.23 0.17 -15.71
C ILE A 20 -2.82 -1.18 -15.13
N VAL A 21 -2.10 -1.17 -14.00
CA VAL A 21 -1.68 -2.38 -13.29
C VAL A 21 -2.88 -3.21 -12.86
N LYS A 22 -3.82 -2.62 -12.11
CA LYS A 22 -4.97 -3.35 -11.58
C LYS A 22 -5.89 -3.84 -12.70
N ARG A 23 -6.01 -3.08 -13.79
CA ARG A 23 -6.72 -3.51 -15.00
C ARG A 23 -6.04 -4.70 -15.67
N ARG A 24 -4.71 -4.71 -15.80
CA ARG A 24 -3.98 -5.85 -16.37
C ARG A 24 -4.17 -7.11 -15.54
N ILE A 25 -4.09 -7.00 -14.21
CA ILE A 25 -4.36 -8.12 -13.31
C ILE A 25 -5.80 -8.59 -13.48
N TYR A 26 -6.78 -7.68 -13.44
CA TYR A 26 -8.19 -8.01 -13.66
C TYR A 26 -8.42 -8.75 -15.00
N ASN A 27 -7.85 -8.25 -16.09
CA ASN A 27 -7.97 -8.89 -17.41
C ASN A 27 -7.34 -10.28 -17.45
N SER A 28 -6.26 -10.51 -16.70
CA SER A 28 -5.61 -11.84 -16.61
C SER A 28 -6.49 -12.91 -15.97
N LEU A 29 -7.52 -12.51 -15.21
CA LEU A 29 -8.46 -13.43 -14.56
C LEU A 29 -9.41 -14.13 -15.54
N LYS A 30 -9.46 -13.69 -16.82
CA LYS A 30 -10.33 -14.23 -17.88
C LYS A 30 -11.78 -14.38 -17.40
N ILE A 31 -12.34 -13.31 -16.84
CA ILE A 31 -13.70 -13.31 -16.31
C ILE A 31 -14.68 -13.32 -17.47
N GLU A 32 -15.49 -14.37 -17.58
CA GLU A 32 -16.64 -14.43 -18.48
C GLU A 32 -17.73 -13.48 -17.96
N ARG A 33 -18.34 -12.70 -18.86
CA ARG A 33 -19.29 -11.64 -18.46
C ARG A 33 -20.61 -12.25 -18.00
N CYS A 34 -20.80 -12.34 -16.69
CA CYS A 34 -22.13 -12.49 -16.10
C CYS A 34 -22.72 -11.09 -15.85
N GLN A 35 -23.64 -10.67 -16.72
CA GLN A 35 -24.50 -9.47 -16.61
C GLN A 35 -23.88 -8.05 -16.66
N SER A 36 -24.75 -7.07 -16.93
CA SER A 36 -24.41 -5.66 -17.16
C SER A 36 -23.89 -4.99 -15.89
N PHE A 37 -22.78 -4.27 -16.07
CA PHE A 37 -21.97 -3.67 -15.02
C PHE A 37 -22.43 -2.24 -14.73
N ASP A 38 -23.07 -2.02 -13.59
CA ASP A 38 -23.20 -0.67 -13.06
C ASP A 38 -22.11 -0.42 -12.02
N TRP A 39 -21.46 0.73 -12.14
CA TRP A 39 -20.48 1.18 -11.16
C TRP A 39 -21.23 1.61 -9.90
N GLU A 40 -20.94 0.99 -8.75
CA GLU A 40 -21.46 1.46 -7.48
C GLU A 40 -20.96 2.90 -7.23
N PRO A 41 -21.82 3.93 -7.14
CA PRO A 41 -21.38 5.29 -6.85
C PRO A 41 -20.80 5.36 -5.42
N GLY A 42 -19.78 6.20 -5.22
CA GLY A 42 -19.18 6.45 -3.92
C GLY A 42 -17.65 6.35 -3.88
N HIS A 43 -17.08 7.00 -2.85
CA HIS A 43 -15.65 7.04 -2.54
C HIS A 43 -14.77 7.70 -3.61
N GLU A 44 -15.31 8.52 -4.51
CA GLU A 44 -14.56 9.21 -5.56
C GLU A 44 -13.45 10.10 -5.00
N TRP A 45 -13.68 10.69 -3.82
CA TRP A 45 -12.67 11.46 -3.08
C TRP A 45 -11.42 10.62 -2.76
N ALA A 46 -11.56 9.30 -2.61
CA ALA A 46 -10.46 8.40 -2.32
C ALA A 46 -9.52 8.24 -3.53
N LEU A 47 -9.93 8.58 -4.76
CA LEU A 47 -9.03 8.59 -5.91
C LEU A 47 -7.91 9.63 -5.74
N ILE A 48 -8.20 10.76 -5.09
CA ILE A 48 -7.20 11.82 -4.86
C ILE A 48 -6.28 11.43 -3.72
N LEU A 49 -6.82 10.84 -2.65
CA LEU A 49 -6.07 10.51 -1.44
C LEU A 49 -5.29 9.19 -1.55
N SER A 50 -5.86 8.18 -2.20
CA SER A 50 -5.29 6.84 -2.33
C SER A 50 -5.78 6.15 -3.61
N PRO A 51 -5.12 6.42 -4.76
CA PRO A 51 -5.47 5.78 -6.02
C PRO A 51 -5.45 4.26 -5.95
N ASP A 52 -4.51 3.65 -5.19
CA ASP A 52 -4.49 2.21 -5.02
C ASP A 52 -5.73 1.71 -4.31
N PHE A 53 -6.06 2.30 -3.17
CA PHE A 53 -7.21 1.90 -2.38
C PHE A 53 -8.49 1.97 -3.21
N TRP A 54 -8.69 3.09 -3.92
CA TRP A 54 -9.87 3.29 -4.74
C TRP A 54 -9.99 2.25 -5.86
N TRP A 55 -8.92 2.05 -6.65
CA TRP A 55 -8.93 1.04 -7.70
C TRP A 55 -9.09 -0.38 -7.14
N ALA A 56 -8.49 -0.69 -5.99
CA ALA A 56 -8.65 -1.99 -5.36
C ALA A 56 -10.11 -2.26 -4.99
N ILE A 57 -10.80 -1.31 -4.35
CA ILE A 57 -12.23 -1.45 -4.03
C ILE A 57 -13.02 -1.70 -5.32
N ARG A 58 -12.79 -0.88 -6.35
CA ARG A 58 -13.55 -0.94 -7.60
C ARG A 58 -13.40 -2.29 -8.31
N PHE A 59 -12.18 -2.79 -8.44
CA PHE A 59 -11.96 -4.11 -9.06
C PHE A 59 -12.44 -5.25 -8.17
N LYS A 60 -12.33 -5.15 -6.84
CA LYS A 60 -12.89 -6.16 -5.91
C LYS A 60 -14.42 -6.21 -5.98
N SER A 61 -15.10 -5.07 -6.00
CA SER A 61 -16.58 -5.00 -6.14
C SER A 61 -17.03 -5.68 -7.45
N ARG A 62 -16.33 -5.43 -8.56
CA ARG A 62 -16.58 -6.11 -9.85
C ARG A 62 -16.39 -7.62 -9.83
N ILE A 63 -15.46 -8.13 -9.03
CA ILE A 63 -15.24 -9.58 -8.90
C ILE A 63 -16.32 -10.18 -7.99
N LYS A 64 -16.74 -9.45 -6.95
CA LYS A 64 -17.81 -9.89 -6.03
C LYS A 64 -19.18 -9.95 -6.70
N SER A 65 -19.43 -9.12 -7.71
CA SER A 65 -20.68 -9.15 -8.48
C SER A 65 -20.80 -10.34 -9.44
N LEU A 66 -19.77 -11.19 -9.56
CA LEU A 66 -19.85 -12.46 -10.29
C LEU A 66 -20.66 -13.50 -9.50
N CYS A 67 -21.11 -14.59 -10.16
CA CYS A 67 -21.72 -15.72 -9.47
C CYS A 67 -20.89 -16.16 -8.25
N ALA A 68 -21.57 -16.39 -7.12
CA ALA A 68 -20.94 -16.60 -5.80
C ALA A 68 -19.82 -17.66 -5.82
N GLU A 69 -19.98 -18.71 -6.62
CA GLU A 69 -19.05 -19.83 -6.74
C GLU A 69 -17.68 -19.42 -7.32
N TYR A 70 -17.65 -18.61 -8.39
CA TYR A 70 -16.40 -18.15 -9.01
C TYR A 70 -15.80 -16.91 -8.34
N SER A 71 -16.64 -16.12 -7.65
CA SER A 71 -16.24 -14.83 -7.08
C SER A 71 -15.10 -14.96 -6.05
N LYS A 72 -15.15 -15.97 -5.16
CA LYS A 72 -14.17 -16.17 -4.08
C LYS A 72 -12.79 -16.54 -4.64
N GLU A 73 -12.70 -17.48 -5.58
CA GLU A 73 -11.43 -17.93 -6.16
C GLU A 73 -10.76 -16.83 -7.01
N LYS A 74 -11.55 -16.11 -7.82
CA LYS A 74 -11.03 -15.01 -8.63
C LYS A 74 -10.59 -13.83 -7.75
N LEU A 75 -11.31 -13.56 -6.66
CA LEU A 75 -10.94 -12.52 -5.70
C LEU A 75 -9.65 -12.88 -4.97
N LYS A 76 -9.50 -14.14 -4.54
CA LYS A 76 -8.25 -14.66 -3.97
C LYS A 76 -7.06 -14.44 -4.90
N THR A 77 -7.25 -14.82 -6.17
CA THR A 77 -6.21 -14.70 -7.21
C THR A 77 -5.87 -13.23 -7.46
N PHE A 78 -6.87 -12.36 -7.59
CA PHE A 78 -6.68 -10.92 -7.74
C PHE A 78 -5.87 -10.31 -6.59
N VAL A 79 -6.24 -10.61 -5.35
CA VAL A 79 -5.56 -10.08 -4.15
C VAL A 79 -4.11 -10.57 -4.10
N THR A 80 -3.87 -11.86 -4.36
CA THR A 80 -2.54 -12.46 -4.33
C THR A 80 -1.62 -11.87 -5.40
N LEU A 81 -2.12 -11.73 -6.64
CA LEU A 81 -1.38 -11.13 -7.75
C LEU A 81 -1.13 -9.64 -7.51
N SER A 82 -2.14 -8.90 -7.06
CA SER A 82 -2.01 -7.47 -6.76
C SER A 82 -0.98 -7.22 -5.68
N ASN A 83 -0.96 -8.02 -4.60
CA ASN A 83 0.03 -7.90 -3.55
C ASN A 83 1.43 -8.25 -4.03
N THR A 84 1.56 -9.30 -4.85
CA THR A 84 2.86 -9.71 -5.40
C THR A 84 3.42 -8.66 -6.34
N TYR A 85 2.60 -8.08 -7.21
CA TYR A 85 3.00 -6.98 -8.06
C TYR A 85 3.41 -5.75 -7.23
N ASN A 86 2.61 -5.38 -6.24
CA ASN A 86 2.91 -4.25 -5.36
C ASN A 86 4.26 -4.43 -4.64
N PHE A 87 4.56 -5.63 -4.17
CA PHE A 87 5.85 -5.94 -3.57
C PHE A 87 7.02 -5.69 -4.54
N TRP A 88 6.97 -6.29 -5.73
CA TRP A 88 8.03 -6.14 -6.73
C TRP A 88 8.16 -4.71 -7.25
N PHE A 89 7.03 -4.02 -7.42
CA PHE A 89 7.03 -2.62 -7.80
C PHE A 89 7.65 -1.77 -6.69
N SER A 90 7.26 -1.95 -5.43
CA SER A 90 7.84 -1.23 -4.28
C SER A 90 9.36 -1.44 -4.19
N LEU A 91 9.85 -2.67 -4.44
CA LEU A 91 11.27 -2.96 -4.50
C LEU A 91 11.97 -2.22 -5.66
N ALA A 92 11.52 -2.42 -6.90
CA ALA A 92 12.17 -1.87 -8.09
C ALA A 92 12.11 -0.34 -8.09
N PHE A 93 10.92 0.22 -7.84
CA PHE A 93 10.71 1.66 -7.77
C PHE A 93 11.47 2.30 -6.60
N GLY A 94 11.51 1.63 -5.44
CA GLY A 94 12.27 2.10 -4.28
C GLY A 94 13.76 2.19 -4.56
N VAL A 95 14.37 1.14 -5.13
CA VAL A 95 15.79 1.13 -5.50
C VAL A 95 16.11 2.23 -6.51
N VAL A 96 15.31 2.36 -7.57
CA VAL A 96 15.50 3.41 -8.60
C VAL A 96 15.40 4.79 -7.98
N THR A 97 14.41 5.03 -7.13
CA THR A 97 14.22 6.34 -6.49
C THR A 97 15.37 6.67 -5.53
N LEU A 98 15.81 5.72 -4.71
CA LEU A 98 16.93 5.90 -3.79
C LEU A 98 18.23 6.24 -4.52
N ILE A 99 18.57 5.49 -5.57
CA ILE A 99 19.79 5.74 -6.37
C ILE A 99 19.70 7.10 -7.07
N PHE A 100 18.57 7.37 -7.74
CA PHE A 100 18.46 8.56 -8.56
C PHE A 100 18.40 9.84 -7.73
N ALA A 101 17.62 9.85 -6.64
CA ALA A 101 17.46 11.03 -5.78
C ALA A 101 18.70 11.34 -4.93
N SER A 102 19.55 10.34 -4.66
CA SER A 102 20.83 10.54 -3.97
C SER A 102 21.91 11.12 -4.90
N HIS A 103 21.96 10.68 -6.17
CA HIS A 103 22.96 11.17 -7.13
C HIS A 103 22.56 12.48 -7.81
N PHE A 104 21.25 12.72 -7.99
CA PHE A 104 20.72 13.89 -8.70
C PHE A 104 19.64 14.63 -7.88
N PRO A 105 19.95 15.08 -6.65
CA PRO A 105 18.96 15.52 -5.67
C PRO A 105 18.15 16.75 -6.10
N THR A 106 18.72 17.62 -6.94
CA THR A 106 18.07 18.87 -7.41
C THR A 106 17.37 18.72 -8.75
N SER A 107 17.43 17.55 -9.38
CA SER A 107 16.84 17.33 -10.69
C SER A 107 15.31 17.27 -10.64
N TYR A 108 14.65 17.73 -11.71
CA TYR A 108 13.20 17.60 -11.85
C TYR A 108 12.73 16.15 -11.70
N THR A 109 13.47 15.22 -12.29
CA THR A 109 13.18 13.78 -12.23
C THR A 109 13.27 13.25 -10.79
N ALA A 110 14.25 13.67 -9.99
CA ALA A 110 14.31 13.28 -8.58
C ALA A 110 13.10 13.79 -7.79
N HIS A 111 12.71 15.06 -7.99
CA HIS A 111 11.52 15.61 -7.36
C HIS A 111 10.24 14.87 -7.78
N LEU A 112 10.13 14.46 -9.04
CA LEU A 112 9.00 13.67 -9.54
C LEU A 112 8.97 12.28 -8.90
N LEU A 113 10.10 11.57 -8.85
CA LEU A 113 10.21 10.25 -8.23
C LEU A 113 9.89 10.30 -6.73
N LEU A 114 10.40 11.30 -6.01
CA LEU A 114 10.08 11.52 -4.60
C LEU A 114 8.60 11.81 -4.39
N SER A 115 7.99 12.64 -5.24
CA SER A 115 6.55 12.91 -5.17
C SER A 115 5.73 11.63 -5.37
N LEU A 116 6.09 10.81 -6.36
CA LEU A 116 5.49 9.50 -6.60
C LEU A 116 5.68 8.55 -5.41
N ALA A 117 6.85 8.56 -4.76
CA ALA A 117 7.13 7.76 -3.58
C ALA A 117 6.26 8.13 -2.39
N VAL A 118 6.06 9.44 -2.14
CA VAL A 118 5.17 9.94 -1.08
C VAL A 118 3.72 9.53 -1.35
N ILE A 119 3.23 9.73 -2.58
CA ILE A 119 1.86 9.34 -2.96
C ILE A 119 1.68 7.83 -2.81
N ARG A 120 2.64 7.03 -3.29
CA ARG A 120 2.63 5.58 -3.11
C ARG A 120 2.60 5.19 -1.64
N PHE A 121 3.42 5.83 -0.82
CA PHE A 121 3.49 5.55 0.61
C PHE A 121 2.13 5.71 1.28
N VAL A 122 1.46 6.85 1.08
CA VAL A 122 0.13 7.10 1.65
C VAL A 122 -0.89 6.13 1.05
N SER A 123 -0.90 6.00 -0.27
CA SER A 123 -1.87 5.20 -1.01
C SER A 123 -1.84 3.72 -0.59
N ARG A 124 -0.63 3.14 -0.54
CA ARG A 124 -0.41 1.73 -0.18
C ARG A 124 -0.66 1.48 1.31
N SER A 125 -0.26 2.40 2.18
CA SER A 125 -0.53 2.29 3.62
C SER A 125 -2.03 2.22 3.90
N LEU A 126 -2.82 3.08 3.27
CA LEU A 126 -4.29 3.06 3.38
C LEU A 126 -4.90 1.77 2.81
N GLU A 127 -4.43 1.31 1.65
CA GLU A 127 -4.91 0.04 1.06
C GLU A 127 -4.64 -1.16 1.98
N ILE A 128 -3.43 -1.25 2.55
CA ILE A 128 -3.06 -2.32 3.49
C ILE A 128 -3.92 -2.23 4.74
N THR A 129 -3.94 -1.07 5.41
CA THR A 129 -4.71 -0.87 6.64
C THR A 129 -6.18 -1.22 6.44
N TYR A 130 -6.81 -0.73 5.37
CA TYR A 130 -8.21 -1.04 5.09
C TYR A 130 -8.43 -2.53 4.86
N ALA A 131 -7.56 -3.20 4.09
CA ALA A 131 -7.70 -4.62 3.81
C ALA A 131 -7.68 -5.45 5.10
N PHE A 132 -6.76 -5.16 6.02
CA PHE A 132 -6.66 -5.87 7.28
C PHE A 132 -7.79 -5.53 8.25
N VAL A 133 -8.17 -4.25 8.37
CA VAL A 133 -9.31 -3.83 9.19
C VAL A 133 -10.59 -4.51 8.70
N THR A 134 -10.85 -4.52 7.39
CA THR A 134 -12.01 -5.18 6.81
C THR A 134 -12.00 -6.69 7.09
N ASP A 135 -10.83 -7.33 6.99
CA ASP A 135 -10.67 -8.75 7.29
C ASP A 135 -10.87 -9.08 8.78
N ALA A 136 -10.62 -8.13 9.68
CA ALA A 136 -10.75 -8.29 11.12
C ALA A 136 -12.18 -8.09 11.65
N PHE A 137 -12.93 -7.15 11.08
CA PHE A 137 -14.30 -6.83 11.49
C PHE A 137 -15.38 -7.66 10.77
N GLN A 138 -15.00 -8.57 9.87
CA GLN A 138 -15.96 -9.44 9.19
C GLN A 138 -16.16 -10.76 9.93
N ASP A 139 -17.37 -10.93 10.47
CA ASP A 139 -17.80 -12.13 11.17
C ASP A 139 -18.01 -13.32 10.21
N SER A 140 -17.32 -14.42 10.50
CA SER A 140 -17.57 -15.81 10.07
C SER A 140 -17.15 -16.32 8.68
N GLU A 141 -17.08 -15.54 7.60
CA GLU A 141 -16.60 -16.04 6.28
C GLU A 141 -15.55 -15.15 5.61
N SER A 142 -14.49 -15.80 5.08
CA SER A 142 -13.47 -15.15 4.25
C SER A 142 -14.08 -14.58 2.97
N THR A 143 -14.29 -13.27 2.91
CA THR A 143 -14.78 -12.60 1.69
C THR A 143 -13.88 -12.84 0.49
N THR A 144 -12.59 -13.05 0.74
CA THR A 144 -11.55 -13.25 -0.29
C THR A 144 -11.23 -14.72 -0.56
N GLY A 145 -11.87 -15.69 0.12
CA GLY A 145 -11.54 -17.12 -0.01
C GLY A 145 -10.13 -17.51 0.42
N LEU A 146 -9.35 -16.59 1.01
CA LEU A 146 -8.01 -16.85 1.53
C LEU A 146 -8.08 -17.68 2.81
N THR A 147 -7.23 -18.69 2.91
CA THR A 147 -7.01 -19.47 4.15
C THR A 147 -6.22 -18.65 5.16
N SER A 148 -6.30 -18.99 6.44
CA SER A 148 -5.54 -18.29 7.50
C SER A 148 -4.03 -18.27 7.24
N LYS A 149 -3.46 -19.37 6.72
CA LYS A 149 -2.02 -19.45 6.38
C LYS A 149 -1.67 -18.48 5.26
N GLU A 150 -2.50 -18.40 4.22
CA GLU A 150 -2.27 -17.48 3.10
C GLU A 150 -2.41 -16.02 3.53
N ARG A 151 -3.35 -15.71 4.43
CA ARG A 151 -3.47 -14.37 5.04
C ARG A 151 -2.24 -13.98 5.83
N ILE A 152 -1.68 -14.89 6.64
CA ILE A 152 -0.43 -14.63 7.39
C ILE A 152 0.74 -14.39 6.42
N ILE A 153 0.87 -15.20 5.36
CA ILE A 153 1.90 -14.99 4.33
C ILE A 153 1.72 -13.63 3.64
N LEU A 154 0.47 -13.24 3.34
CA LEU A 154 0.15 -11.94 2.75
C LEU A 154 0.51 -10.79 3.70
N ALA A 155 0.22 -10.94 5.00
CA ALA A 155 0.57 -9.98 6.05
C ALA A 155 2.07 -9.82 6.19
N MET A 156 2.83 -10.92 6.25
CA MET A 156 4.30 -10.88 6.31
C MET A 156 4.89 -10.21 5.08
N LYS A 157 4.39 -10.53 3.87
CA LYS A 157 4.83 -9.85 2.64
C LYS A 157 4.53 -8.36 2.68
N SER A 158 3.34 -7.98 3.14
CA SER A 158 2.94 -6.56 3.27
C SER A 158 3.80 -5.85 4.31
N TYR A 159 4.13 -6.51 5.42
CA TYR A 159 5.02 -5.97 6.46
C TYR A 159 6.42 -5.68 5.91
N VAL A 160 7.00 -6.61 5.13
CA VAL A 160 8.29 -6.37 4.46
C VAL A 160 8.16 -5.24 3.42
N GLU A 161 7.05 -5.21 2.68
CA GLU A 161 6.79 -4.18 1.68
C GLU A 161 6.78 -2.76 2.28
N ILE A 162 6.27 -2.60 3.51
CA ILE A 162 6.25 -1.32 4.21
C ILE A 162 7.63 -0.68 4.25
N TYR A 163 8.67 -1.45 4.56
CA TYR A 163 10.05 -0.93 4.57
C TYR A 163 10.47 -0.46 3.17
N LEU A 164 10.12 -1.23 2.14
CA LEU A 164 10.53 -0.96 0.78
C LEU A 164 9.90 0.33 0.22
N TYR A 165 8.61 0.58 0.48
CA TYR A 165 7.96 1.79 -0.05
C TYR A 165 8.13 3.02 0.86
N SER A 166 8.42 2.84 2.15
CA SER A 166 8.66 3.96 3.09
C SER A 166 10.06 4.55 2.95
N ALA A 167 11.09 3.73 2.70
CA ALA A 167 12.46 4.22 2.52
C ALA A 167 12.60 5.34 1.47
N PRO A 168 12.12 5.21 0.21
CA PRO A 168 12.20 6.29 -0.76
C PRO A 168 11.33 7.50 -0.39
N ALA A 169 10.21 7.31 0.33
CA ALA A 169 9.39 8.43 0.79
C ALA A 169 10.10 9.24 1.88
N TYR A 170 10.89 8.59 2.73
CA TYR A 170 11.62 9.22 3.83
C TYR A 170 12.86 10.00 3.43
N LEU A 171 13.29 9.91 2.16
CA LEU A 171 14.33 10.79 1.63
C LEU A 171 14.00 12.28 1.80
N ILE A 172 12.72 12.66 1.79
CA ILE A 172 12.32 14.05 1.99
C ILE A 172 12.65 14.56 3.42
N PHE A 173 12.90 13.65 4.36
CA PHE A 173 13.28 13.95 5.75
C PHE A 173 14.78 13.95 5.99
N THR A 174 15.58 13.44 5.03
CA THR A 174 17.02 13.33 5.20
C THR A 174 17.74 14.55 4.64
N LYS A 175 18.84 14.94 5.29
CA LYS A 175 19.73 15.97 4.72
C LYS A 175 20.35 15.42 3.44
N CYS A 176 20.33 16.22 2.38
CA CYS A 176 20.93 15.88 1.09
C CYS A 176 20.40 14.57 0.45
N ASN A 177 19.16 14.15 0.76
CA ASN A 177 18.58 12.90 0.27
C ASN A 177 19.49 11.68 0.53
N ASP A 178 20.09 11.60 1.73
CA ASP A 178 20.87 10.44 2.14
C ASP A 178 19.98 9.18 2.17
N ALA A 179 20.28 8.25 1.26
CA ALA A 179 19.56 6.99 1.10
C ALA A 179 19.73 6.06 2.29
N TRP A 180 20.91 6.02 2.92
CA TRP A 180 21.15 5.14 4.07
C TRP A 180 20.38 5.60 5.28
N ALA A 181 20.40 6.92 5.55
CA ALA A 181 19.59 7.51 6.60
C ALA A 181 18.09 7.23 6.40
N ALA A 182 17.59 7.31 5.16
CA ALA A 182 16.17 7.07 4.86
C ALA A 182 15.77 5.59 5.03
N ILE A 183 16.63 4.66 4.62
CA ILE A 183 16.44 3.22 4.84
C ILE A 183 16.43 2.93 6.35
N SER A 184 17.40 3.45 7.10
CA SER A 184 17.46 3.27 8.55
C SER A 184 16.22 3.84 9.24
N LEU A 185 15.75 5.02 8.81
CA LEU A 185 14.52 5.61 9.35
C LEU A 185 13.29 4.75 9.07
N SER A 186 13.18 4.23 7.84
CA SER A 186 12.10 3.33 7.43
C SER A 186 12.05 2.06 8.28
N MET A 187 13.22 1.46 8.55
CA MET A 187 13.34 0.31 9.43
C MET A 187 12.96 0.67 10.86
N ASN A 188 13.58 1.71 11.43
CA ASN A 188 13.35 2.16 12.80
C ASN A 188 11.88 2.45 13.08
N VAL A 189 11.21 3.21 12.21
CA VAL A 189 9.79 3.52 12.35
C VAL A 189 8.94 2.26 12.20
N GLY A 190 9.24 1.40 11.22
CA GLY A 190 8.47 0.18 10.97
C GLY A 190 8.59 -0.85 12.10
N THR A 191 9.74 -0.91 12.77
CA THR A 191 9.97 -1.75 13.96
C THR A 191 9.58 -1.07 15.26
N LEU A 192 9.05 0.17 15.21
CA LEU A 192 8.71 0.99 16.38
C LEU A 192 9.90 1.25 17.32
N THR A 193 11.13 1.17 16.79
CA THR A 193 12.37 1.42 17.54
C THR A 193 12.95 2.77 17.16
N ASN A 194 13.41 3.56 18.13
CA ASN A 194 14.07 4.84 17.86
C ASN A 194 13.24 5.81 16.99
N VAL A 195 11.91 5.76 17.09
CA VAL A 195 10.98 6.65 16.34
C VAL A 195 11.30 8.13 16.61
N GLY A 196 11.86 8.44 17.79
CA GLY A 196 12.39 9.77 18.16
C GLY A 196 13.33 10.39 17.13
N GLN A 197 14.08 9.59 16.35
CA GLN A 197 14.97 10.08 15.30
C GLN A 197 14.23 10.82 14.18
N ALA A 198 12.95 10.50 13.95
CA ALA A 198 12.12 11.17 12.95
C ALA A 198 11.76 12.63 13.34
N PHE A 199 11.85 12.97 14.63
CA PHE A 199 11.43 14.26 15.18
C PHE A 199 12.59 15.22 15.44
N GLY A 200 13.80 14.89 15.00
CA GLY A 200 15.01 15.68 15.26
C GLY A 200 15.08 17.04 14.55
N MET A 201 14.14 17.34 13.65
CA MET A 201 14.07 18.60 12.90
C MET A 201 12.84 19.41 13.32
N VAL A 202 13.08 20.55 13.97
CA VAL A 202 12.05 21.50 14.39
C VAL A 202 11.38 22.14 13.15
N GLY A 203 10.04 22.11 13.08
CA GLY A 203 9.27 22.82 12.04
C GLY A 203 8.64 21.95 10.94
N MET A 204 8.78 20.63 10.98
CA MET A 204 8.33 19.69 9.94
C MET A 204 7.01 18.96 10.30
N GLY A 205 5.93 19.71 10.54
CA GLY A 205 4.68 19.15 11.07
C GLY A 205 3.97 18.16 10.13
N PHE A 206 3.93 18.41 8.82
CA PHE A 206 3.27 17.51 7.85
C PHE A 206 4.10 16.24 7.62
N GLU A 207 5.41 16.42 7.51
CA GLU A 207 6.42 15.38 7.38
C GLU A 207 6.38 14.39 8.56
N ILE A 208 6.29 14.90 9.78
CA ILE A 208 6.14 14.09 10.99
C ILE A 208 4.87 13.23 10.95
N ASN A 209 3.76 13.73 10.38
CA ASN A 209 2.52 12.95 10.31
C ASN A 209 2.64 11.71 9.40
N MET A 210 3.56 11.70 8.43
CA MET A 210 3.80 10.51 7.61
C MET A 210 4.36 9.35 8.42
N VAL A 211 5.19 9.62 9.44
CA VAL A 211 5.72 8.60 10.35
C VAL A 211 4.58 7.84 11.03
N PHE A 212 3.55 8.56 11.48
CA PHE A 212 2.38 7.96 12.11
C PHE A 212 1.54 7.11 11.14
N ILE A 213 1.52 7.42 9.85
CA ILE A 213 0.87 6.57 8.84
C ILE A 213 1.56 5.19 8.81
N GLN A 214 2.91 5.16 8.76
CA GLN A 214 3.63 3.88 8.79
C GLN A 214 3.36 3.12 10.09
N ILE A 215 3.44 3.80 11.24
CA ILE A 215 3.16 3.19 12.56
C ILE A 215 1.76 2.60 12.61
N PHE A 216 0.75 3.34 12.15
CA PHE A 216 -0.63 2.86 12.16
C PHE A 216 -0.81 1.64 11.27
N THR A 217 -0.19 1.63 10.08
CA THR A 217 -0.24 0.47 9.18
C THR A 217 0.51 -0.74 9.74
N THR A 218 1.69 -0.57 10.34
CA THR A 218 2.43 -1.68 10.97
C THR A 218 1.69 -2.23 12.18
N LEU A 219 1.13 -1.38 13.05
CA LEU A 219 0.31 -1.80 14.18
C LEU A 219 -0.95 -2.55 13.72
N SER A 220 -1.64 -2.03 12.69
CA SER A 220 -2.81 -2.71 12.11
C SER A 220 -2.44 -4.11 11.64
N LEU A 221 -1.30 -4.27 10.97
CA LEU A 221 -0.83 -5.60 10.55
C LEU A 221 -0.51 -6.51 11.74
N VAL A 222 0.28 -6.05 12.70
CA VAL A 222 0.76 -6.87 13.81
C VAL A 222 -0.40 -7.29 14.71
N ILE A 223 -1.23 -6.34 15.14
CA ILE A 223 -2.36 -6.59 16.05
C ILE A 223 -3.36 -7.53 15.39
N LEU A 224 -3.73 -7.28 14.13
CA LEU A 224 -4.74 -8.10 13.44
C LEU A 224 -4.21 -9.48 13.06
N SER A 225 -2.91 -9.60 12.75
CA SER A 225 -2.26 -10.91 12.57
C SER A 225 -2.22 -11.72 13.86
N LEU A 226 -1.92 -11.08 15.01
CA LEU A 226 -1.95 -11.72 16.32
C LEU A 226 -3.37 -12.13 16.73
N ALA A 227 -4.37 -11.24 16.54
CA ALA A 227 -5.77 -11.54 16.81
C ALA A 227 -6.26 -12.74 15.99
N SER A 228 -5.90 -12.80 14.71
CA SER A 228 -6.21 -13.95 13.84
C SER A 228 -5.53 -15.24 14.30
N TYR A 229 -4.34 -15.15 14.91
CA TYR A 229 -3.64 -16.32 15.46
C TYR A 229 -4.30 -16.82 16.75
N LEU A 230 -4.63 -15.91 17.68
CA LEU A 230 -5.28 -16.25 18.96
C LEU A 230 -6.67 -16.85 18.77
N SER A 231 -7.50 -16.27 17.88
CA SER A 231 -8.83 -16.80 17.55
C SER A 231 -8.81 -18.25 17.06
N ARG A 232 -7.67 -18.72 16.51
CA ARG A 232 -7.51 -20.11 16.08
C ARG A 232 -7.20 -21.06 17.24
N SER A 233 -6.46 -20.60 18.25
CA SER A 233 -6.15 -21.40 19.44
C SER A 233 -7.42 -21.77 20.20
N ASP A 234 -8.42 -20.88 20.20
CA ASP A 234 -9.69 -21.09 20.91
C ASP A 234 -10.66 -22.04 20.16
N ARG A 235 -10.44 -22.34 18.88
CA ARG A 235 -11.24 -23.34 18.12
C ARG A 235 -10.69 -24.76 18.16
N ILE A 236 -9.56 -24.99 18.82
CA ILE A 236 -8.92 -26.32 18.96
C ILE A 236 -9.18 -26.90 20.37
N LYS A 237 -10.07 -26.28 21.15
CA LYS A 237 -10.65 -26.87 22.37
C LYS A 237 -12.07 -27.31 22.10
#